data_AF-A0AAN8I4P1-F1
#
_entry.id   AF-A0AAN8I4P1-F1
#
_cell.length_a   1.000
_cell.length_b   1.000
_cell.length_c   1.000
_cell.angle_alpha   90.00
_cell.angle_beta   90.00
_cell.angle_gamma   90.00
#
_symmetry.space_group_name_H-M   'P 1'
#
loop_
_entity.id
_entity.type
_entity.pdbx_description
1 polymer ?
#
loop_
_entity_poly.entity_id
_entity_poly.type
_entity_poly.pdbx_seq_one_letter_code
_entity_poly.pdbx_strand_id
1 'polypeptide(L)'
;MAEVRDLFSTRIVDLLQCTDDACEIEKKAFGLEQDGPLDPQEAEYSYKFLMDIDGNGFSGRFYRLLESKSVVVKQTIFKEWHDDRLVPWVHYVPLSTGYSELPEMARFLATTEKGLELSERIAEESTEWYHKALRDVDLRLVFLRMLLEYGRIMNPDMTE
;
A
#
# COMPACT_ATOMS: atom_id res chain seq x y z
N MET A 1 2.52 -0.93 -26.04
CA MET A 1 1.27 -0.33 -25.51
C MET A 1 0.23 -1.38 -25.17
N ALA A 2 -0.16 -2.29 -26.09
CA ALA A 2 -1.07 -3.41 -25.74
C ALA A 2 -0.48 -4.29 -24.62
N GLU A 3 0.78 -4.70 -24.76
CA GLU A 3 1.49 -5.56 -23.79
C GLU A 3 1.58 -5.00 -22.36
N VAL A 4 1.58 -3.67 -22.18
CA VAL A 4 1.66 -3.04 -20.86
C VAL A 4 0.27 -2.94 -20.22
N ARG A 5 -0.79 -2.74 -21.02
CA ARG A 5 -2.17 -2.68 -20.51
C ARG A 5 -2.59 -4.01 -19.90
N ASP A 6 -2.15 -5.12 -20.50
CA ASP A 6 -2.45 -6.47 -20.03
C ASP A 6 -1.79 -6.82 -18.68
N LEU A 7 -0.89 -5.96 -18.17
CA LEU A 7 -0.28 -6.10 -16.84
C LEU A 7 -1.13 -5.51 -15.71
N PHE A 8 -2.20 -4.77 -16.02
CA PHE A 8 -3.01 -4.06 -15.03
C PHE A 8 -4.42 -4.66 -14.95
N SER A 9 -4.82 -5.02 -13.73
CA SER A 9 -6.21 -5.31 -13.37
C SER A 9 -6.60 -4.35 -12.25
N THR A 10 -7.06 -3.16 -12.63
CA THR A 10 -7.43 -2.08 -11.69
C THR A 10 -8.76 -1.48 -12.08
N ARG A 11 -9.66 -1.29 -11.12
CA ARG A 11 -10.94 -0.61 -11.30
C ARG A 11 -11.32 0.16 -10.03
N ILE A 12 -12.13 1.20 -10.19
CA ILE A 12 -12.74 1.89 -9.05
C ILE A 12 -13.95 1.05 -8.64
N VAL A 13 -13.90 0.50 -7.43
CA VAL A 13 -14.91 -0.45 -6.96
C VAL A 13 -16.11 0.20 -6.28
N ASP A 14 -15.92 1.39 -5.72
CA ASP A 14 -16.97 2.14 -5.04
C ASP A 14 -16.58 3.63 -4.94
N LEU A 15 -17.59 4.49 -4.74
CA LEU A 15 -17.43 5.92 -4.52
C LEU A 15 -18.12 6.29 -3.21
N LEU A 16 -17.33 6.82 -2.28
CA LEU A 16 -17.77 7.13 -0.93
C LEU A 16 -17.55 8.62 -0.68
N GLN A 17 -18.31 9.18 0.28
CA GLN A 17 -18.18 10.57 0.74
C GLN A 17 -18.54 11.66 -0.29
N CYS A 18 -19.51 11.35 -1.14
CA CYS A 18 -20.22 12.32 -1.99
C CYS A 18 -21.68 12.45 -1.53
N THR A 19 -22.34 13.53 -1.94
CA THR A 19 -23.82 13.60 -1.87
C THR A 19 -24.43 12.67 -2.92
N ASP A 20 -25.67 12.24 -2.73
CA ASP A 20 -26.32 11.27 -3.63
C ASP A 20 -26.27 11.70 -5.10
N ASP A 21 -26.54 12.98 -5.38
CA ASP A 21 -26.49 13.56 -6.72
C ASP A 21 -25.08 13.56 -7.32
N ALA A 22 -24.06 13.89 -6.51
CA ALA A 22 -22.67 13.87 -6.93
C ALA A 22 -22.17 12.43 -7.19
N CYS A 23 -22.51 11.48 -6.30
CA CYS A 23 -22.13 10.08 -6.47
C CYS A 23 -22.70 9.50 -7.77
N GLU A 24 -23.96 9.81 -8.10
CA GLU A 24 -24.57 9.33 -9.34
C GLU A 24 -23.93 9.94 -10.60
N ILE A 25 -23.46 11.18 -10.55
CA ILE A 25 -22.69 11.79 -11.64
C ILE A 25 -21.34 11.11 -11.79
N GLU A 26 -20.62 10.90 -10.69
CA GLU A 26 -19.29 10.28 -10.71
C GLU A 26 -19.33 8.81 -11.13
N LYS A 27 -20.30 8.02 -10.63
CA LYS A 27 -20.49 6.62 -11.06
C LYS A 27 -20.66 6.52 -12.57
N LYS A 28 -21.41 7.43 -13.18
CA LYS A 28 -21.58 7.51 -14.64
C LYS A 28 -20.30 7.93 -15.35
N ALA A 29 -19.58 8.91 -14.81
CA ALA A 29 -18.33 9.40 -15.40
C ALA A 29 -17.22 8.34 -15.39
N PHE A 30 -17.14 7.54 -14.32
CA PHE A 30 -16.14 6.48 -14.15
C PHE A 30 -16.62 5.11 -14.65
N GLY A 31 -17.88 4.96 -15.04
CA GLY A 31 -18.42 3.74 -15.62
C GLY A 31 -18.75 2.63 -14.63
N LEU A 32 -18.89 2.93 -13.33
CA LEU A 32 -19.15 1.94 -12.27
C LEU A 32 -20.51 1.23 -12.40
N GLU A 33 -21.44 1.78 -13.19
CA GLU A 33 -22.74 1.12 -13.45
C GLU A 33 -22.58 -0.23 -14.18
N GLN A 34 -21.43 -0.46 -14.82
CA GLN A 34 -21.13 -1.68 -15.58
C GLN A 34 -20.22 -2.65 -14.82
N ASP A 35 -19.76 -2.25 -13.63
CA ASP A 35 -18.88 -3.07 -12.82
C ASP A 35 -19.66 -4.26 -12.22
N GLY A 36 -19.04 -5.43 -12.28
CA GLY A 36 -19.55 -6.62 -11.60
C GLY A 36 -19.55 -6.48 -10.08
N PRO A 37 -19.93 -7.55 -9.34
CA PRO A 37 -19.88 -7.53 -7.89
C PRO A 37 -18.48 -7.17 -7.38
N LEU A 38 -18.41 -6.65 -6.15
CA LEU A 38 -17.13 -6.45 -5.47
C LEU A 38 -16.38 -7.78 -5.40
N ASP A 39 -15.10 -7.74 -5.73
CA ASP A 39 -14.23 -8.89 -5.55
C ASP A 39 -14.11 -9.20 -4.06
N PRO A 40 -14.06 -10.48 -3.66
CA PRO A 40 -13.80 -10.83 -2.27
C PRO A 40 -12.42 -10.29 -1.87
N GLN A 41 -12.24 -10.00 -0.60
CA GLN A 41 -11.00 -9.37 -0.10
C GLN A 41 -9.76 -10.20 -0.44
N GLU A 42 -9.89 -11.52 -0.46
CA GLU A 42 -8.81 -12.47 -0.74
C GLU A 42 -8.45 -12.53 -2.23
N ALA A 43 -9.26 -11.97 -3.13
CA ALA A 43 -8.98 -11.96 -4.56
C ALA A 43 -7.65 -11.26 -4.87
N GLU A 44 -7.28 -10.25 -4.08
CA GLU A 44 -6.02 -9.52 -4.26
C GLU A 44 -4.81 -10.44 -4.10
N TYR A 45 -4.87 -11.47 -3.24
CA TYR A 45 -3.75 -12.38 -3.00
C TYR A 45 -3.46 -13.34 -4.17
N SER A 46 -4.31 -13.36 -5.19
CA SER A 46 -4.05 -14.11 -6.43
C SER A 46 -3.10 -13.37 -7.39
N TYR A 47 -2.78 -12.10 -7.12
CA TYR A 47 -1.93 -11.27 -7.96
C TYR A 47 -0.50 -11.14 -7.42
N LYS A 48 0.47 -11.07 -8.33
CA LYS A 48 1.90 -10.92 -7.99
C LYS A 48 2.27 -9.51 -7.53
N PHE A 49 1.56 -8.50 -7.99
CA PHE A 49 1.81 -7.09 -7.71
C PHE A 49 0.55 -6.44 -7.17
N LEU A 50 0.65 -5.77 -6.01
CA LEU A 50 -0.48 -5.17 -5.32
C LEU A 50 -0.25 -3.67 -5.14
N MET A 51 -1.20 -2.85 -5.57
CA MET A 51 -1.13 -1.39 -5.44
C MET A 51 -1.67 -0.94 -4.08
N ASP A 52 -0.81 -0.35 -3.27
CA ASP A 52 -1.16 0.37 -2.05
C ASP A 52 -1.14 1.87 -2.34
N ILE A 53 -2.30 2.51 -2.24
CA ILE A 53 -2.51 3.93 -2.56
C ILE A 53 -3.30 4.54 -1.39
N ASP A 54 -2.88 5.72 -0.98
CA ASP A 54 -3.56 6.51 0.06
C ASP A 54 -5.02 6.82 -0.31
N GLY A 55 -5.87 6.92 0.71
CA GLY A 55 -7.23 7.45 0.59
C GLY A 55 -7.30 8.86 1.17
N ASN A 56 -8.31 9.13 2.01
CA ASN A 56 -8.35 10.36 2.82
C ASN A 56 -7.21 10.45 3.84
N GLY A 57 -6.64 9.31 4.19
CA GLY A 57 -5.48 9.17 5.03
C GLY A 57 -4.58 8.06 4.49
N PHE A 58 -3.69 7.57 5.34
CA PHE A 58 -2.85 6.42 5.01
C PHE A 58 -3.70 5.19 4.66
N SER A 59 -3.15 4.32 3.80
CA SER A 59 -3.80 3.05 3.47
C SER A 59 -3.66 2.03 4.59
N GLY A 60 -4.79 1.70 5.24
CA GLY A 60 -4.84 0.60 6.23
C GLY A 60 -4.61 -0.79 5.64
N ARG A 61 -4.56 -0.92 4.31
CA ARG A 61 -4.33 -2.20 3.60
C ARG A 61 -2.86 -2.60 3.64
N PHE A 62 -1.95 -1.62 3.74
CA PHE A 62 -0.54 -1.82 3.49
C PHE A 62 0.06 -3.03 4.24
N TYR A 63 -0.25 -3.18 5.54
CA TYR A 63 0.28 -4.24 6.38
C TYR A 63 -0.11 -5.65 5.92
N ARG A 64 -1.38 -5.90 5.57
CA ARG A 64 -1.81 -7.21 5.06
C ARG A 64 -1.23 -7.52 3.67
N LEU A 65 -0.98 -6.50 2.86
CA LEU A 65 -0.38 -6.67 1.54
C LEU A 65 1.09 -7.09 1.67
N LEU A 66 1.81 -6.55 2.65
CA LEU A 66 3.21 -6.95 2.91
C LEU A 66 3.32 -8.43 3.34
N GLU A 67 2.30 -8.95 4.02
CA GLU A 67 2.19 -10.35 4.46
C GLU A 67 1.80 -11.32 3.33
N SER A 68 1.31 -10.83 2.18
CA SER A 68 0.66 -11.67 1.16
C SER A 68 1.60 -12.44 0.24
N LYS A 69 2.93 -12.32 0.40
CA LYS A 69 3.95 -12.79 -0.56
C LYS A 69 3.80 -12.24 -1.98
N SER A 70 3.20 -11.05 -2.10
CA SER A 70 3.15 -10.28 -3.34
C SER A 70 4.08 -9.08 -3.24
N VAL A 71 4.48 -8.53 -4.38
CA VAL A 71 5.21 -7.27 -4.40
C VAL A 71 4.23 -6.13 -4.20
N VAL A 72 4.38 -5.41 -3.09
CA VAL A 72 3.57 -4.21 -2.84
C VAL A 72 4.19 -3.01 -3.53
N VAL A 73 3.42 -2.34 -4.38
CA VAL A 73 3.77 -1.04 -4.97
C VAL A 73 3.05 0.04 -4.17
N LYS A 74 3.80 0.83 -3.39
CA LYS A 74 3.25 1.82 -2.47
C LYS A 74 3.41 3.23 -3.02
N GLN A 75 2.29 3.91 -3.18
CA GLN A 75 2.23 5.36 -3.35
C GLN A 75 1.68 5.96 -2.06
N THR A 76 2.46 6.86 -1.43
CA THR A 76 2.01 7.59 -0.25
C THR A 76 2.60 8.99 -0.19
N ILE A 77 1.87 9.91 0.44
CA ILE A 77 2.38 11.23 0.86
C ILE A 77 2.54 11.34 2.38
N PHE A 78 2.03 10.37 3.13
CA PHE A 78 2.06 10.38 4.59
C PHE A 78 3.40 9.87 5.11
N LYS A 79 3.79 10.38 6.28
CA LYS A 79 4.78 9.73 7.12
C LYS A 79 4.07 8.79 8.07
N GLU A 80 4.52 7.56 8.15
CA GLU A 80 3.92 6.52 8.96
C GLU A 80 4.91 6.00 10.02
N TRP A 81 4.39 5.38 11.08
CA TRP A 81 5.21 4.91 12.21
C TRP A 81 6.24 3.83 11.82
N HIS A 82 6.02 3.18 10.68
CA HIS A 82 6.85 2.11 10.15
C HIS A 82 7.95 2.60 9.20
N ASP A 83 8.05 3.91 8.92
CA ASP A 83 9.00 4.44 7.92
C ASP A 83 10.46 4.11 8.27
N ASP A 84 10.80 4.04 9.56
CA ASP A 84 12.13 3.63 10.04
C ASP A 84 12.36 2.11 10.04
N ARG A 85 11.33 1.34 9.66
CA ARG A 85 11.33 -0.13 9.66
C ARG A 85 11.23 -0.71 8.27
N LEU A 86 10.59 -0.02 7.33
CA LEU A 86 10.40 -0.48 5.96
C LEU A 86 11.30 0.26 4.99
N VAL A 87 12.07 -0.49 4.20
CA VAL A 87 13.03 0.07 3.26
C VAL A 87 12.49 -0.08 1.83
N PRO A 88 12.34 1.01 1.07
CA PRO A 88 11.98 0.95 -0.34
C PRO A 88 12.97 0.09 -1.13
N TRP A 89 12.47 -0.66 -2.11
CA TRP A 89 13.18 -1.65 -2.93
C TRP A 89 13.71 -2.88 -2.18
N VAL A 90 13.47 -2.99 -0.87
CA VAL A 90 13.71 -4.20 -0.08
C VAL A 90 12.38 -4.84 0.28
N HIS A 91 11.47 -4.08 0.91
CA HIS A 91 10.19 -4.62 1.38
C HIS A 91 9.00 -4.20 0.51
N TYR A 92 9.14 -3.14 -0.29
CA TYR A 92 8.09 -2.67 -1.19
C TYR A 92 8.70 -1.82 -2.31
N VAL A 93 7.95 -1.61 -3.39
CA VAL A 93 8.35 -0.75 -4.51
C VAL A 93 7.72 0.64 -4.33
N PRO A 94 8.52 1.72 -4.19
CA PRO A 94 7.96 3.06 -4.04
C PRO A 94 7.44 3.59 -5.38
N LEU A 95 6.29 4.25 -5.35
CA LEU A 95 5.67 4.89 -6.50
C LEU A 95 5.44 6.38 -6.23
N SER A 96 5.79 7.23 -7.19
CA SER A 96 5.57 8.66 -7.12
C SER A 96 4.10 9.03 -7.26
N THR A 97 3.73 10.20 -6.73
CA THR A 97 2.39 10.79 -6.88
C THR A 97 2.01 11.10 -8.34
N GLY A 98 3.00 11.17 -9.24
CA GLY A 98 2.79 11.47 -10.66
C GLY A 98 2.51 10.23 -11.52
N TYR A 99 2.75 9.02 -11.00
CA TYR A 99 2.51 7.73 -11.68
C TYR A 99 3.21 7.53 -13.04
N SER A 100 4.08 8.45 -13.45
CA SER A 100 4.68 8.48 -14.79
C SER A 100 5.57 7.26 -15.09
N GLU A 101 6.19 6.70 -14.06
CA GLU A 101 7.08 5.56 -14.10
C GLU A 101 6.34 4.22 -14.04
N LEU A 102 5.06 4.21 -13.63
CA LEU A 102 4.30 2.98 -13.38
C LEU A 102 4.29 2.02 -14.59
N PRO A 103 4.09 2.47 -15.84
CA PRO A 103 4.07 1.56 -17.00
C PRO A 103 5.41 0.83 -17.21
N GLU A 104 6.54 1.54 -17.18
CA GLU A 104 7.86 0.94 -17.37
C GLU A 104 8.32 0.15 -16.15
N MET A 105 7.95 0.59 -14.94
CA MET A 105 8.21 -0.14 -13.71
C MET A 105 7.48 -1.50 -13.71
N ALA A 106 6.19 -1.52 -14.07
CA ALA A 106 5.41 -2.75 -14.19
C ALA A 106 6.00 -3.67 -15.26
N ARG A 107 6.31 -3.14 -16.44
CA ARG A 107 6.96 -3.92 -17.51
C ARG A 107 8.29 -4.52 -17.04
N PHE A 108 9.15 -3.72 -16.41
CA PHE A 108 10.45 -4.18 -15.92
C PHE A 108 10.30 -5.32 -14.92
N LEU A 109 9.51 -5.11 -13.86
CA LEU A 109 9.32 -6.08 -12.77
C LEU A 109 8.62 -7.36 -13.23
N ALA A 110 7.67 -7.27 -14.16
CA ALA A 110 6.85 -8.40 -14.58
C ALA A 110 7.41 -9.21 -15.76
N THR A 111 8.26 -8.63 -16.62
CA THR A 111 8.64 -9.27 -17.89
C THR A 111 10.14 -9.46 -18.12
N THR A 112 11.01 -8.79 -17.35
CA THR A 112 12.46 -8.95 -17.50
C THR A 112 13.01 -9.93 -16.48
N GLU A 113 14.04 -10.70 -16.85
CA GLU A 113 14.70 -11.67 -15.95
C GLU A 113 15.14 -11.02 -14.63
N LYS A 114 15.86 -9.89 -14.70
CA LYS A 114 16.30 -9.14 -13.51
C LYS A 114 15.13 -8.58 -12.69
N GLY A 115 14.04 -8.18 -13.35
CA GLY A 115 12.86 -7.67 -12.67
C GLY A 115 12.09 -8.76 -11.94
N LEU A 116 12.04 -9.97 -12.51
CA LEU A 116 11.44 -11.14 -11.88
C LEU A 116 12.23 -11.58 -10.65
N GLU A 117 13.56 -11.70 -10.75
CA GLU A 117 14.44 -11.99 -9.61
C GLU A 117 14.29 -10.95 -8.49
N LEU A 118 14.25 -9.67 -8.86
CA LEU A 118 14.05 -8.60 -7.90
C LEU A 118 12.66 -8.68 -7.24
N SER A 119 11.63 -8.97 -8.01
CA SER A 119 10.25 -9.07 -7.52
C SER A 119 10.09 -10.21 -6.52
N GLU A 120 10.66 -11.39 -6.82
CA GLU A 120 10.66 -12.54 -5.92
C GLU A 120 11.34 -12.19 -4.60
N ARG A 121 12.54 -11.60 -4.66
CA ARG A 121 13.27 -11.17 -3.47
C ARG A 121 12.50 -10.14 -2.63
N ILE A 122 11.89 -9.14 -3.27
CA ILE A 122 11.10 -8.12 -2.54
C ILE A 122 9.90 -8.77 -1.83
N ALA A 123 9.19 -9.68 -2.50
CA ALA A 123 8.05 -10.36 -1.92
C ALA A 123 8.45 -11.22 -0.71
N GLU A 124 9.56 -11.94 -0.79
CA GLU A 124 10.11 -12.75 0.31
C GLU A 124 10.54 -11.88 1.50
N GLU A 125 11.38 -10.87 1.26
CA GLU A 125 11.86 -9.95 2.30
C GLU A 125 10.71 -9.20 2.97
N SER A 126 9.72 -8.76 2.19
CA SER A 126 8.50 -8.12 2.70
C SER A 126 7.79 -9.01 3.73
N THR A 127 7.46 -10.24 3.34
CA THR A 127 6.68 -11.16 4.18
C THR A 127 7.49 -11.62 5.39
N GLU A 128 8.78 -11.93 5.21
CA GLU A 128 9.64 -12.29 6.33
C GLU A 128 9.79 -11.15 7.34
N TRP A 129 10.00 -9.93 6.85
CA TRP A 129 10.22 -8.77 7.70
C TRP A 129 8.95 -8.33 8.43
N TYR A 130 7.78 -8.46 7.79
CA TYR A 130 6.49 -8.23 8.42
C TYR A 130 6.36 -9.02 9.74
N HIS A 131 6.68 -10.32 9.72
CA HIS A 131 6.63 -11.18 10.91
C HIS A 131 7.70 -10.87 11.96
N LYS A 132 8.70 -10.03 11.65
CA LYS A 132 9.80 -9.66 12.55
C LYS A 132 9.62 -8.25 13.14
N ALA A 133 9.09 -7.30 12.38
CA ALA A 133 9.15 -5.87 12.69
C ALA A 133 7.80 -5.14 12.67
N LEU A 134 6.72 -5.77 12.19
CA LEU A 134 5.40 -5.15 12.03
C LEU A 134 4.29 -5.89 12.80
N ARG A 135 4.64 -6.65 13.83
CA ARG A 135 3.65 -7.37 14.64
C ARG A 135 2.88 -6.39 15.52
N ASP A 136 1.73 -6.83 16.02
CA ASP A 136 0.94 -6.08 17.00
C ASP A 136 1.75 -5.57 18.19
N VAL A 137 2.70 -6.37 18.68
CA VAL A 137 3.57 -5.97 19.80
C VAL A 137 4.49 -4.81 19.41
N ASP A 138 4.99 -4.77 18.18
CA ASP A 138 5.89 -3.72 17.70
C ASP A 138 5.14 -2.38 17.61
N LEU A 139 3.92 -2.40 17.07
CA LEU A 139 3.04 -1.22 17.02
C LEU A 139 2.71 -0.71 18.43
N ARG A 140 2.35 -1.61 19.35
CA ARG A 140 2.03 -1.25 20.75
C ARG A 140 3.22 -0.62 21.46
N LEU A 141 4.43 -1.14 21.23
CA LEU A 141 5.65 -0.57 21.82
C LEU A 141 5.95 0.83 21.28
N VAL A 142 5.79 1.06 19.97
CA VAL A 142 5.94 2.39 19.37
C VAL A 142 4.91 3.36 19.93
N PHE A 143 3.65 2.94 20.01
CA PHE A 143 2.58 3.77 20.54
C PHE A 143 2.81 4.14 22.01
N LEU A 144 3.18 3.16 22.85
CA LEU A 144 3.52 3.41 24.25
C LEU A 144 4.71 4.38 24.36
N ARG A 145 5.79 4.15 23.59
CA ARG A 145 6.95 5.03 23.59
C ARG A 145 6.59 6.45 23.16
N MET A 146 5.76 6.60 22.13
CA MET A 146 5.27 7.90 21.68
C MET A 146 4.54 8.64 22.80
N LEU A 147 3.65 7.96 23.54
CA LEU A 147 2.93 8.57 24.67
C LEU A 147 3.87 8.96 25.80
N LEU A 148 4.87 8.15 26.12
CA LEU A 148 5.87 8.46 27.15
C LEU A 148 6.73 9.67 26.77
N GLU A 149 7.23 9.73 25.52
CA GLU A 149 8.00 10.88 25.05
C GLU A 149 7.16 12.15 24.95
N TYR A 150 5.91 12.02 24.51
CA TYR A 150 4.97 13.13 24.53
C TYR A 150 4.74 13.65 25.96
N GLY A 151 4.50 12.75 26.92
CA GLY A 151 4.37 13.10 28.34
C GLY A 151 5.60 13.84 28.88
N ARG A 152 6.81 13.38 28.55
CA ARG A 152 8.07 14.03 28.93
C ARG A 152 8.22 15.44 28.35
N ILE A 153 7.79 15.65 27.10
CA ILE A 153 7.82 16.98 26.47
C ILE A 153 6.80 17.92 27.12
N MET A 154 5.61 17.40 27.41
CA MET A 154 4.52 18.19 27.99
C MET A 154 4.74 18.51 29.48
N ASN A 155 5.55 17.71 30.18
CA ASN A 155 5.86 17.93 31.58
C ASN A 155 7.39 17.81 31.84
N PRO A 156 8.17 18.84 31.48
CA PRO A 156 9.62 18.81 31.64
C PRO A 156 10.09 18.81 33.11
N ASP A 157 9.22 19.20 34.04
CA ASP A 157 9.49 19.27 35.48
C ASP A 157 9.06 18.00 36.23
N MET A 158 8.49 17.00 35.55
CA MET A 158 8.34 15.63 36.10
C MET A 158 9.73 14.98 36.18
N THR A 159 10.48 15.35 37.21
CA THR A 159 11.57 14.55 37.74
C THR A 159 11.01 13.64 38.82
N GLU A 160 11.17 12.32 38.62
CA GLU A 160 10.79 11.17 39.46
C GLU A 160 9.36 10.61 39.31
#